data_AF-A0A0F9E4W3-F1
#
_entry.id   AF-A0A0F9E4W3-F1
#
_cell.length_a   1.000
_cell.length_b   1.000
_cell.length_c   1.000
_cell.angle_alpha   90.00
_cell.angle_beta   90.00
_cell.angle_gamma   90.00
#
_symmetry.space_group_name_H-M   'P 1'
#
loop_
_entity.id
_entity.type
_entity.pdbx_description
1 polymer ?
#
loop_
_entity_poly.entity_id
_entity_poly.type
_entity_poly.pdbx_seq_one_letter_code
_entity_poly.pdbx_strand_id
1 'polypeptide(L)'
;MNKTLKYLGLLAVLPLFTMALTTDYVIDEADAIKSKGTGTSQYGSATKFVVCGGVLCSDYPGGYEQYIKDKEQGVKAPAEPVEPEPVEEETMEEPMKETMEEPMEEAMEEKVAPGSVLRLSRANVPATIPLHQGFYNGDSVYFIVTDSSDQKHADIVTEQQGWKVELAPLLANAPEAALSPIYIFKNGVEGNGVHGFQGEVFSSTPAQEDYSALTAHVHVMWNDDSTSEVLDSEDAVLAAQANDMVTLTELGVVMNMPQIVWPDGQMMVKEDKTLTDETPYGGGQVLDIDTDEMTVTFIAHRGWGPDGRTIYYIVTDATPS
;
A
#
# COMPACT_ATOMS: atom_id res chain seq x y z
N MET A 1 2.07 -52.48 -57.33
CA MET A 1 2.75 -53.75 -57.02
C MET A 1 3.89 -53.46 -56.04
N ASN A 2 3.80 -54.01 -54.82
CA ASN A 2 4.85 -54.54 -53.92
C ASN A 2 6.26 -53.90 -53.92
N LYS A 3 7.01 -53.69 -52.83
CA LYS A 3 6.99 -54.10 -51.40
C LYS A 3 8.22 -53.37 -50.77
N THR A 4 8.11 -52.66 -49.64
CA THR A 4 8.48 -53.11 -48.28
C THR A 4 9.92 -52.80 -47.80
N LEU A 5 9.97 -51.91 -46.78
CA LEU A 5 10.89 -51.79 -45.62
C LEU A 5 12.43 -51.71 -45.81
N LYS A 6 13.07 -50.76 -45.12
CA LYS A 6 13.66 -50.98 -43.78
C LYS A 6 14.17 -49.69 -43.12
N TYR A 7 13.90 -49.59 -41.83
CA TYR A 7 14.35 -48.59 -40.87
C TYR A 7 15.87 -48.44 -40.81
N LEU A 8 16.34 -47.20 -40.72
CA LEU A 8 17.64 -46.84 -40.15
C LEU A 8 17.40 -45.62 -39.27
N GLY A 9 17.44 -45.85 -37.96
CA GLY A 9 17.42 -44.80 -36.96
C GLY A 9 18.67 -43.93 -37.11
N LEU A 10 18.46 -42.62 -37.23
CA LEU A 10 19.53 -41.66 -37.05
C LEU A 10 19.39 -41.06 -35.66
N LEU A 11 20.37 -41.41 -34.83
CA LEU A 11 20.59 -40.87 -33.51
C LEU A 11 20.63 -39.34 -33.52
N ALA A 12 19.98 -38.78 -32.50
CA ALA A 12 20.10 -37.40 -32.06
C ALA A 12 21.56 -37.02 -31.80
N VAL A 13 21.98 -35.88 -32.35
CA VAL A 13 22.96 -34.96 -31.75
C VAL A 13 22.50 -33.55 -32.08
N LEU A 14 21.54 -33.04 -31.29
CA LEU A 14 21.28 -31.61 -31.17
C LEU A 14 22.45 -31.00 -30.38
N PRO A 15 23.07 -29.90 -30.85
CA PRO A 15 24.01 -29.18 -30.00
C PRO A 15 23.23 -28.56 -28.84
N LEU A 16 23.49 -29.09 -27.64
CA LEU A 16 23.17 -28.48 -26.36
C LEU A 16 23.78 -27.07 -26.33
N PHE A 17 22.96 -26.06 -26.62
CA PHE A 17 23.23 -24.70 -26.18
C PHE A 17 23.02 -24.67 -24.67
N THR A 18 24.07 -24.98 -23.91
CA THR A 18 24.17 -24.59 -22.51
C THR A 18 24.40 -23.08 -22.49
N MET A 19 23.33 -22.28 -22.53
CA MET A 19 23.41 -20.94 -21.98
C MET A 19 23.46 -21.11 -20.46
N ALA A 20 24.61 -20.83 -19.88
CA ALA A 20 24.71 -20.53 -18.47
C ALA A 20 23.83 -19.30 -18.24
N LEU A 21 22.62 -19.51 -17.70
CA LEU A 21 21.82 -18.45 -17.10
C LEU A 21 22.54 -18.05 -15.82
N THR A 22 23.49 -17.13 -15.92
CA THR A 22 23.93 -16.35 -14.77
C THR A 22 22.71 -15.56 -14.30
N THR A 23 22.25 -15.88 -13.09
CA THR A 23 21.24 -15.12 -12.35
C THR A 23 21.80 -13.76 -11.98
N ASP A 24 21.85 -12.87 -12.97
CA ASP A 24 21.89 -11.43 -12.78
C ASP A 24 20.58 -10.91 -13.38
N TYR A 25 19.47 -11.25 -12.71
CA TYR A 25 18.26 -10.43 -12.81
C TYR A 25 18.60 -9.13 -12.07
N VAL A 26 19.34 -8.26 -12.76
CA VAL A 26 19.33 -6.84 -12.48
C VAL A 26 17.89 -6.45 -12.78
N ILE A 27 17.09 -6.33 -11.71
CA ILE A 27 15.92 -5.46 -11.74
C ILE A 27 16.52 -4.13 -12.20
N ASP A 28 16.31 -3.77 -13.47
CA ASP A 28 16.47 -2.38 -13.89
C ASP A 28 15.64 -1.63 -12.85
N GLU A 29 16.31 -0.87 -11.98
CA GLU A 29 15.64 0.03 -11.06
C GLU A 29 14.59 0.72 -11.90
N ALA A 30 13.32 0.55 -11.52
CA ALA A 30 12.25 1.29 -12.15
C ALA A 30 12.54 2.75 -11.82
N ASP A 31 13.37 3.38 -12.64
CA ASP A 31 13.54 4.80 -12.74
C ASP A 31 12.13 5.28 -13.05
N ALA A 32 11.42 5.68 -12.00
CA ALA A 32 10.12 6.30 -12.13
C ALA A 32 10.32 7.43 -13.13
N ILE A 33 9.88 7.22 -14.37
CA ILE A 33 9.84 8.25 -15.38
C ILE A 33 8.98 9.32 -14.73
N LYS A 34 9.64 10.38 -14.25
CA LYS A 34 8.98 11.49 -13.56
C LYS A 34 7.73 11.80 -14.36
N SER A 35 6.58 11.74 -13.70
CA SER A 35 5.32 12.05 -14.37
C SER A 35 5.54 13.36 -15.13
N LYS A 36 5.10 13.40 -16.39
CA LYS A 36 5.01 14.68 -17.10
C LYS A 36 3.88 15.47 -16.44
N GLY A 37 4.11 15.91 -15.21
CA GLY A 37 3.26 16.85 -14.52
C GLY A 37 3.04 18.02 -15.44
N THR A 38 1.80 18.50 -15.49
CA THR A 38 1.49 19.78 -16.10
C THR A 38 2.38 20.82 -15.44
N GLY A 39 3.32 21.39 -16.20
CA GLY A 39 4.34 22.28 -15.66
C GLY A 39 3.74 23.51 -15.01
N THR A 40 3.55 23.47 -13.69
CA THR A 40 3.39 24.67 -12.88
C THR A 40 4.80 25.22 -12.68
N SER A 41 5.08 26.30 -13.39
CA SER A 41 6.41 26.65 -13.88
C SER A 41 7.32 27.36 -12.87
N GLN A 42 7.29 27.02 -11.57
CA GLN A 42 8.18 27.66 -10.60
C GLN A 42 8.67 26.68 -9.52
N TYR A 43 9.93 26.27 -9.66
CA TYR A 43 10.69 25.53 -8.65
C TYR A 43 12.04 26.23 -8.44
N GLY A 44 12.69 25.99 -7.31
CA GLY A 44 14.01 26.56 -7.02
C GLY A 44 13.96 28.07 -6.77
N SER A 45 14.84 28.85 -7.40
CA SER A 45 14.96 30.30 -7.15
C SER A 45 13.69 31.11 -7.42
N ALA A 46 12.75 30.53 -8.18
CA ALA A 46 11.45 31.13 -8.48
C ALA A 46 10.45 31.06 -7.29
N THR A 47 10.68 30.19 -6.30
CA THR A 47 9.85 30.06 -5.09
C THR A 47 10.61 30.36 -3.80
N LYS A 48 11.83 30.92 -3.91
CA LYS A 48 12.71 31.19 -2.76
C LYS A 48 12.09 32.06 -1.66
N PHE A 49 11.08 32.88 -1.99
CA PHE A 49 10.38 33.76 -1.06
C PHE A 49 9.26 33.09 -0.27
N VAL A 50 8.99 31.80 -0.53
CA VAL A 50 7.88 31.06 0.10
C VAL A 50 8.31 30.46 1.44
N VAL A 51 9.56 29.99 1.55
CA VAL A 51 10.07 29.26 2.72
C VAL A 51 11.24 30.02 3.35
N CYS A 52 11.13 30.27 4.65
CA CYS A 52 12.10 31.01 5.46
C CYS A 52 12.67 30.06 6.52
N GLY A 53 13.68 29.26 6.13
CA GLY A 53 14.20 28.18 6.97
C GLY A 53 13.17 27.05 7.10
N GLY A 54 12.76 26.73 8.33
CA GLY A 54 11.77 25.68 8.63
C GLY A 54 10.30 26.11 8.60
N VAL A 55 9.98 27.37 8.27
CA VAL A 55 8.61 27.91 8.28
C VAL A 55 8.26 28.59 6.94
N LEU A 56 6.97 28.84 6.70
CA LEU A 56 6.56 29.71 5.59
C LEU A 56 6.96 31.16 5.88
N CYS A 57 7.40 31.89 4.86
CA CYS A 57 7.74 33.29 5.01
C CYS A 57 6.54 34.18 5.36
N SER A 58 5.30 33.71 5.15
CA SER A 58 4.09 34.37 5.67
C SER A 58 4.05 34.39 7.21
N ASP A 59 4.70 33.41 7.83
CA ASP A 59 4.63 33.17 9.28
C ASP A 59 5.91 33.65 9.99
N TYR A 60 6.91 34.09 9.22
CA TYR A 60 8.14 34.70 9.74
C TYR A 60 7.92 36.20 9.99
N PRO A 61 8.17 36.73 11.20
CA PRO A 61 8.03 38.16 11.48
C PRO A 61 8.89 39.03 10.54
N GLY A 62 8.24 39.85 9.71
CA GLY A 62 8.91 40.68 8.70
C GLY A 62 9.18 39.99 7.36
N GLY A 63 8.72 38.74 7.21
CA GLY A 63 8.73 38.00 5.94
C GLY A 63 10.12 37.66 5.41
N TYR A 64 10.17 37.31 4.11
CA TYR A 64 11.39 36.84 3.45
C TYR A 64 12.56 37.83 3.50
N GLU A 65 12.30 39.13 3.35
CA GLU A 65 13.36 40.14 3.39
C GLU A 65 14.00 40.24 4.77
N GLN A 66 13.22 40.08 5.84
CA GLN A 66 13.74 40.09 7.20
C GLN A 66 14.53 38.81 7.47
N TYR A 67 14.03 37.65 7.04
CA TYR A 67 14.75 36.38 7.13
C TYR A 67 16.14 36.42 6.48
N ILE A 68 16.29 37.04 5.31
CA ILE A 68 17.61 37.17 4.66
C ILE A 68 18.56 38.05 5.49
N LYS A 69 18.08 39.17 6.04
CA LYS A 69 18.88 40.04 6.91
C LYS A 69 19.31 39.32 8.19
N ASP A 70 18.38 38.59 8.80
CA ASP A 70 18.63 37.82 10.02
C ASP A 70 19.67 36.73 9.74
N LYS A 71 19.57 36.03 8.60
CA LYS A 71 20.55 35.03 8.15
C LYS A 71 21.93 35.63 7.91
N GLU A 72 22.03 36.78 7.25
CA GLU A 72 23.31 37.48 7.01
C GLU A 72 23.96 37.99 8.32
N GLN A 73 23.14 38.28 9.33
CA GLN A 73 23.59 38.72 10.66
C GLN A 73 23.87 37.55 11.62
N GLY A 74 23.76 36.30 11.15
CA GLY A 74 23.96 35.11 11.98
C GLY A 74 22.88 34.93 13.06
N VAL A 75 21.74 35.62 12.93
CA VAL A 75 20.58 35.45 13.80
C VAL A 75 19.93 34.13 13.42
N LYS A 76 19.95 33.19 14.36
CA LYS A 76 19.32 31.88 14.15
C LYS A 76 17.81 32.11 13.95
N ALA A 77 17.31 31.71 12.79
CA ALA A 77 15.87 31.70 12.54
C ALA A 77 15.16 30.91 13.65
N PRO A 78 13.88 31.16 13.95
CA PRO A 78 13.16 30.53 15.07
C PRO A 78 13.00 28.99 15.02
N ALA A 79 13.78 28.27 14.20
CA ALA A 79 13.69 26.82 14.05
C ALA A 79 15.01 26.12 13.61
N GLU A 80 16.20 26.70 13.79
CA GLU A 80 17.46 25.96 13.55
C GLU A 80 18.12 25.53 14.87
N PRO A 81 18.39 24.22 15.09
CA PRO A 81 19.13 23.74 16.26
C PRO A 81 20.56 24.28 16.27
N VAL A 82 21.07 24.57 17.47
CA VAL A 82 22.48 24.93 17.69
C VAL A 82 23.33 23.67 17.55
N GLU A 83 24.25 23.62 16.57
CA GLU A 83 25.33 22.63 16.57
C GLU A 83 26.20 22.82 17.83
N PRO A 84 26.51 21.76 18.58
CA PRO A 84 27.42 21.87 19.73
C PRO A 84 28.86 22.04 19.24
N GLU A 85 29.57 23.02 19.83
CA GLU A 85 30.99 23.24 19.58
C GLU A 85 31.85 22.04 20.04
N PRO A 86 32.96 21.72 19.35
CA PRO A 86 33.81 20.61 19.74
C PRO A 86 34.57 20.95 21.03
N VAL A 87 34.46 20.07 22.03
CA VAL A 87 35.22 20.16 23.28
C VAL A 87 36.66 19.69 23.00
N GLU A 88 37.64 20.54 23.27
CA GLU A 88 39.06 20.21 23.23
C GLU A 88 39.40 19.13 24.30
N GLU A 89 40.08 18.06 23.88
CA GLU A 89 40.67 17.07 24.79
C GLU A 89 41.84 17.68 25.56
N GLU A 90 41.66 17.93 26.86
CA GLU A 90 42.80 18.08 27.78
C GLU A 90 43.08 16.76 28.50
N THR A 91 44.33 16.31 28.34
CA THR A 91 44.99 15.17 28.97
C THR A 91 44.93 15.23 30.50
N MET A 92 44.53 14.13 31.16
CA MET A 92 44.73 13.95 32.60
C MET A 92 45.79 12.87 32.89
N GLU A 93 46.87 13.29 33.53
CA GLU A 93 47.76 12.43 34.30
C GLU A 93 47.20 12.25 35.73
N GLU A 94 47.29 11.03 36.26
CA GLU A 94 46.99 10.64 37.64
C GLU A 94 48.20 10.94 38.58
N PRO A 95 48.02 11.10 39.92
CA PRO A 95 47.85 9.92 40.80
C PRO A 95 47.07 10.08 42.14
N MET A 96 46.48 8.95 42.57
CA MET A 96 46.32 8.35 43.92
C MET A 96 45.97 9.22 45.18
N LYS A 97 44.87 8.91 45.90
CA LYS A 97 44.72 7.88 46.99
C LYS A 97 43.61 8.23 48.03
N GLU A 98 42.77 7.22 48.31
CA GLU A 98 42.00 6.89 49.55
C GLU A 98 41.27 7.97 50.38
N THR A 99 39.94 7.93 50.45
CA THR A 99 39.16 7.56 51.67
C THR A 99 37.66 7.38 51.36
N MET A 100 37.01 6.49 52.11
CA MET A 100 35.62 6.04 52.00
C MET A 100 34.63 7.12 52.41
N GLU A 101 33.53 7.28 51.65
CA GLU A 101 32.18 7.58 52.13
C GLU A 101 31.22 7.42 50.92
N GLU A 102 30.22 6.54 51.03
CA GLU A 102 29.15 6.44 50.03
C GLU A 102 28.26 7.68 50.11
N PRO A 103 27.85 8.22 48.95
CA PRO A 103 26.51 8.78 48.86
C PRO A 103 25.71 8.11 47.74
N MET A 104 24.47 7.78 48.09
CA MET A 104 23.37 7.68 47.13
C MET A 104 23.35 8.96 46.29
N GLU A 105 23.57 8.85 44.98
CA GLU A 105 23.27 9.93 44.04
C GLU A 105 22.22 9.48 43.04
N GLU A 106 21.20 10.32 42.99
CA GLU A 106 19.97 10.23 42.23
C GLU A 106 20.27 9.99 40.74
N ALA A 107 19.43 9.17 40.12
CA ALA A 107 19.32 9.12 38.67
C ALA A 107 19.07 10.55 38.18
N MET A 108 20.09 11.17 37.58
CA MET A 108 19.90 12.35 36.76
C MET A 108 19.03 11.89 35.58
N GLU A 109 17.72 12.09 35.71
CA GLU A 109 16.87 12.28 34.55
C GLU A 109 17.49 13.44 33.77
N GLU A 110 18.22 13.11 32.73
CA GLU A 110 18.56 14.05 31.68
C GLU A 110 17.23 14.54 31.10
N LYS A 111 16.73 15.65 31.63
CA LYS A 111 15.60 16.38 31.06
C LYS A 111 16.05 16.93 29.72
N VAL A 112 15.94 16.10 28.70
CA VAL A 112 16.06 16.50 27.30
C VAL A 112 15.14 17.71 27.12
N ALA A 113 15.75 18.86 26.84
CA ALA A 113 15.01 20.09 26.61
C ALA A 113 13.99 19.85 25.49
N PRO A 114 12.73 20.32 25.61
CA PRO A 114 11.64 20.01 24.68
C PRO A 114 11.80 20.64 23.28
N GLY A 115 13.00 21.11 22.92
CA GLY A 115 13.31 21.79 21.66
C GLY A 115 14.38 21.11 20.79
N SER A 116 15.03 20.02 21.21
CA SER A 116 16.04 19.32 20.40
C SER A 116 15.52 18.06 19.70
N VAL A 117 14.32 17.61 20.03
CA VAL A 117 13.59 16.60 19.26
C VAL A 117 12.42 17.33 18.62
N LEU A 118 12.67 17.98 17.49
CA LEU A 118 11.65 18.03 16.45
C LEU A 118 11.28 16.56 16.22
N ARG A 119 10.22 16.09 16.90
CA ARG A 119 9.58 14.82 16.57
C ARG A 119 9.02 15.04 15.18
N LEU A 120 9.89 14.83 14.19
CA LEU A 120 9.56 14.75 12.79
C LEU A 120 8.25 13.96 12.74
N SER A 121 7.24 14.52 12.10
CA SER A 121 5.98 13.81 11.89
C SER A 121 6.32 12.38 11.42
N ARG A 122 5.78 11.37 12.10
CA ARG A 122 6.14 9.97 11.87
C ARG A 122 6.13 9.69 10.37
N ALA A 123 7.27 9.32 9.80
CA ALA A 123 7.34 9.04 8.36
C ALA A 123 6.44 7.85 7.98
N ASN A 124 6.28 6.91 8.92
CA ASN A 124 5.47 5.71 8.78
C ASN A 124 4.57 5.54 9.99
N VAL A 125 3.30 5.21 9.76
CA VAL A 125 2.33 4.91 10.84
C VAL A 125 1.54 3.63 10.51
N PRO A 126 1.17 2.81 11.50
CA PRO A 126 0.31 1.67 11.26
C PRO A 126 -1.11 2.15 10.89
N ALA A 127 -1.73 1.50 9.91
CA ALA A 127 -3.12 1.69 9.52
C ALA A 127 -3.84 0.34 9.48
N THR A 128 -4.78 0.13 10.40
CA THR A 128 -5.58 -1.10 10.47
C THR A 128 -6.88 -0.93 9.68
N ILE A 129 -7.08 -1.80 8.70
CA ILE A 129 -8.17 -1.75 7.73
C ILE A 129 -9.00 -3.04 7.87
N PRO A 130 -10.34 -2.95 7.83
CA PRO A 130 -11.20 -4.13 7.88
C PRO A 130 -11.01 -5.00 6.64
N LEU A 131 -10.89 -6.31 6.86
CA LEU A 131 -10.96 -7.32 5.81
C LEU A 131 -12.40 -7.68 5.51
N HIS A 132 -12.63 -8.07 4.27
CA HIS A 132 -13.84 -8.75 3.80
C HIS A 132 -13.46 -10.16 3.38
N GLN A 133 -14.40 -11.09 3.45
CA GLN A 133 -14.23 -12.45 2.94
C GLN A 133 -15.12 -12.67 1.72
N GLY A 134 -14.51 -13.17 0.65
CA GLY A 134 -15.15 -13.62 -0.58
C GLY A 134 -14.61 -14.98 -1.00
N PHE A 135 -14.92 -15.38 -2.23
CA PHE A 135 -14.61 -16.70 -2.75
C PHE A 135 -13.86 -16.64 -4.08
N TYR A 136 -12.99 -17.61 -4.30
CA TYR A 136 -12.40 -17.94 -5.59
C TYR A 136 -12.29 -19.46 -5.71
N ASN A 137 -12.94 -20.05 -6.71
CA ASN A 137 -12.89 -21.48 -6.99
C ASN A 137 -13.18 -22.40 -5.77
N GLY A 138 -14.11 -21.98 -4.91
CA GLY A 138 -14.49 -22.73 -3.70
C GLY A 138 -13.65 -22.42 -2.46
N ASP A 139 -12.54 -21.69 -2.60
CA ASP A 139 -11.67 -21.30 -1.51
C ASP A 139 -11.92 -19.84 -1.07
N SER A 140 -11.56 -19.52 0.17
CA SER A 140 -11.70 -18.17 0.71
C SER A 140 -10.64 -17.21 0.16
N VAL A 141 -11.08 -16.01 -0.15
CA VAL A 141 -10.24 -14.84 -0.43
C VAL A 141 -10.55 -13.76 0.60
N TYR A 142 -9.51 -13.12 1.12
CA TYR A 142 -9.65 -11.98 2.02
C TYR A 142 -9.14 -10.73 1.32
N PHE A 143 -9.93 -9.66 1.30
CA PHE A 143 -9.63 -8.45 0.54
C PHE A 143 -10.01 -7.19 1.33
N ILE A 144 -9.56 -6.03 0.88
CA ILE A 144 -9.99 -4.72 1.39
C ILE A 144 -10.64 -3.92 0.28
N VAL A 145 -11.41 -2.88 0.63
CA VAL A 145 -11.99 -1.92 -0.33
C VAL A 145 -11.46 -0.53 -0.02
N THR A 146 -10.72 0.06 -0.95
CA THR A 146 -10.03 1.35 -0.71
C THR A 146 -10.66 2.52 -1.45
N ASP A 147 -11.09 2.30 -2.71
CA ASP A 147 -11.58 3.36 -3.58
C ASP A 147 -12.77 2.87 -4.42
N SER A 148 -13.67 3.78 -4.77
CA SER A 148 -14.78 3.51 -5.69
C SER A 148 -14.95 4.63 -6.71
N SER A 149 -15.31 4.28 -7.94
CA SER A 149 -15.68 5.23 -8.98
C SER A 149 -17.03 5.91 -8.74
N ASP A 150 -17.86 5.35 -7.84
CA ASP A 150 -19.23 5.79 -7.61
C ASP A 150 -19.45 6.18 -6.14
N GLN A 151 -20.03 7.36 -5.92
CA GLN A 151 -20.23 7.91 -4.57
C GLN A 151 -21.14 7.01 -3.73
N LYS A 152 -22.20 6.44 -4.32
CA LYS A 152 -23.16 5.65 -3.56
C LYS A 152 -22.53 4.35 -3.06
N HIS A 153 -21.71 3.68 -3.89
CA HIS A 153 -20.98 2.50 -3.45
C HIS A 153 -19.91 2.85 -2.40
N ALA A 154 -19.17 3.95 -2.58
CA ALA A 154 -18.22 4.43 -1.57
C ALA A 154 -18.88 4.65 -0.21
N ASP A 155 -20.04 5.31 -0.17
CA ASP A 155 -20.76 5.61 1.07
C ASP A 155 -21.29 4.33 1.74
N ILE A 156 -21.93 3.44 0.98
CA ILE A 156 -22.46 2.17 1.51
C ILE A 156 -21.36 1.34 2.16
N VAL A 157 -20.25 1.13 1.44
CA VAL A 157 -19.15 0.31 1.97
C VAL A 157 -18.50 0.99 3.16
N THR A 158 -18.31 2.32 3.11
CA THR A 158 -17.77 3.11 4.22
C THR A 158 -18.59 2.94 5.50
N GLU A 159 -19.92 3.05 5.40
CA GLU A 159 -20.82 2.90 6.54
C GLU A 159 -20.78 1.48 7.11
N GLN A 160 -20.72 0.45 6.25
CA GLN A 160 -20.70 -0.95 6.67
C GLN A 160 -19.40 -1.36 7.35
N GLN A 161 -18.25 -0.98 6.78
CA GLN A 161 -16.94 -1.43 7.27
C GLN A 161 -16.35 -0.50 8.35
N GLY A 162 -16.93 0.68 8.57
CA GLY A 162 -16.41 1.67 9.53
C GLY A 162 -15.05 2.26 9.15
N TRP A 163 -14.63 2.06 7.90
CA TRP A 163 -13.40 2.57 7.31
C TRP A 163 -13.72 3.27 5.99
N LYS A 164 -13.14 4.44 5.75
CA LYS A 164 -13.48 5.27 4.60
C LYS A 164 -13.02 4.65 3.29
N VAL A 165 -13.95 4.46 2.37
CA VAL A 165 -13.69 4.23 0.94
C VAL A 165 -13.60 5.59 0.26
N GLU A 166 -12.50 5.86 -0.44
CA GLU A 166 -12.31 7.13 -1.13
C GLU A 166 -13.08 7.17 -2.45
N LEU A 167 -13.69 8.32 -2.77
CA LEU A 167 -14.32 8.53 -4.07
C LEU A 167 -13.23 8.85 -5.11
N ALA A 168 -13.11 8.01 -6.13
CA ALA A 168 -12.18 8.17 -7.25
C ALA A 168 -12.92 8.03 -8.59
N PRO A 169 -13.67 9.05 -9.07
CA PRO A 169 -14.56 8.93 -10.22
C PRO A 169 -13.86 8.56 -11.52
N LEU A 170 -12.56 8.88 -11.63
CA LEU A 170 -11.75 8.55 -12.79
C LEU A 170 -11.56 7.05 -13.00
N LEU A 171 -11.74 6.22 -11.97
CA LEU A 171 -11.70 4.76 -12.08
C LEU A 171 -12.75 4.22 -13.06
N ALA A 172 -13.88 4.91 -13.26
CA ALA A 172 -14.90 4.52 -14.25
C ALA A 172 -14.37 4.55 -15.70
N ASN A 173 -13.23 5.20 -15.96
CA ASN A 173 -12.60 5.24 -17.28
C ASN A 173 -11.51 4.17 -17.45
N ALA A 174 -11.30 3.29 -16.48
CA ALA A 174 -10.35 2.19 -16.60
C ALA A 174 -10.73 1.33 -17.81
N PRO A 175 -9.76 0.92 -18.64
CA PRO A 175 -10.04 0.04 -19.77
C PRO A 175 -10.47 -1.34 -19.26
N GLU A 176 -11.40 -1.98 -19.96
CA GLU A 176 -11.94 -3.31 -19.61
C GLU A 176 -10.83 -4.35 -19.38
N ALA A 177 -9.76 -4.32 -20.20
CA ALA A 177 -8.62 -5.21 -20.07
C ALA A 177 -7.78 -5.02 -18.79
N ALA A 178 -8.03 -3.96 -18.01
CA ALA A 178 -7.39 -3.73 -16.72
C ALA A 178 -8.33 -4.04 -15.54
N LEU A 179 -9.50 -4.62 -15.80
CA LEU A 179 -10.50 -4.93 -14.79
C LEU A 179 -10.67 -6.44 -14.65
N SER A 180 -10.77 -6.92 -13.40
CA SER A 180 -11.19 -8.28 -13.11
C SER A 180 -12.67 -8.32 -12.75
N PRO A 181 -13.50 -9.16 -13.39
CA PRO A 181 -14.88 -9.34 -12.99
C PRO A 181 -15.01 -9.78 -11.53
N ILE A 182 -15.98 -9.20 -10.82
CA ILE A 182 -16.40 -9.63 -9.49
C ILE A 182 -17.91 -9.75 -9.42
N TYR A 183 -18.40 -10.82 -8.82
CA TYR A 183 -19.83 -11.10 -8.68
C TYR A 183 -20.32 -10.75 -7.29
N ILE A 184 -21.28 -9.82 -7.20
CA ILE A 184 -21.80 -9.26 -5.94
C ILE A 184 -23.28 -9.59 -5.80
N PHE A 185 -23.66 -10.23 -4.71
CA PHE A 185 -25.01 -10.76 -4.52
C PHE A 185 -25.96 -9.70 -3.95
N LYS A 186 -27.14 -9.56 -4.55
CA LYS A 186 -28.18 -8.59 -4.14
C LYS A 186 -29.36 -9.22 -3.39
N ASN A 187 -29.42 -10.55 -3.36
CA ASN A 187 -30.38 -11.36 -2.62
C ASN A 187 -29.82 -12.79 -2.45
N GLY A 188 -30.61 -13.68 -1.82
CA GLY A 188 -30.26 -15.09 -1.65
C GLY A 188 -29.74 -15.39 -0.26
N VAL A 189 -28.65 -16.14 -0.18
CA VAL A 189 -28.03 -16.55 1.10
C VAL A 189 -27.54 -15.32 1.86
N GLU A 190 -28.02 -15.13 3.08
CA GLU A 190 -27.56 -14.05 3.97
C GLU A 190 -26.07 -14.24 4.34
N GLY A 191 -25.33 -13.15 4.43
CA GLY A 191 -23.90 -13.18 4.71
C GLY A 191 -23.30 -11.78 4.91
N ASN A 192 -21.98 -11.71 4.82
CA ASN A 192 -21.21 -10.49 5.09
C ASN A 192 -20.71 -9.77 3.82
N GLY A 193 -21.22 -10.11 2.64
CA GLY A 193 -20.90 -9.38 1.41
C GLY A 193 -21.41 -7.94 1.45
N VAL A 194 -20.96 -7.11 0.51
CA VAL A 194 -21.23 -5.65 0.40
C VAL A 194 -22.72 -5.30 0.45
N HIS A 195 -23.60 -6.23 0.10
CA HIS A 195 -25.05 -6.01 0.14
C HIS A 195 -25.80 -6.85 1.20
N GLY A 196 -25.08 -7.46 2.15
CA GLY A 196 -25.64 -8.26 3.25
C GLY A 196 -26.00 -9.70 2.88
N PHE A 197 -25.51 -10.18 1.74
CA PHE A 197 -25.68 -11.55 1.27
C PHE A 197 -24.32 -12.26 1.30
N GLN A 198 -24.21 -13.44 0.67
CA GLN A 198 -22.95 -14.16 0.59
C GLN A 198 -21.79 -13.27 0.09
N GLY A 199 -20.57 -13.65 0.47
CA GLY A 199 -19.36 -12.99 0.01
C GLY A 199 -19.23 -12.99 -1.51
N GLU A 200 -18.50 -11.99 -2.00
CA GLU A 200 -18.26 -11.78 -3.42
C GLU A 200 -17.46 -12.92 -4.03
N VAL A 201 -17.72 -13.21 -5.31
CA VAL A 201 -16.95 -14.20 -6.06
C VAL A 201 -16.00 -13.49 -7.01
N PHE A 202 -14.71 -13.79 -6.90
CA PHE A 202 -13.67 -13.26 -7.77
C PHE A 202 -13.43 -14.19 -8.96
N SER A 203 -13.11 -13.60 -10.11
CA SER A 203 -12.72 -14.31 -11.34
C SER A 203 -11.23 -14.69 -11.38
N SER A 204 -10.40 -14.02 -10.60
CA SER A 204 -8.95 -14.23 -10.52
C SER A 204 -8.40 -13.88 -9.14
N THR A 205 -7.18 -14.32 -8.87
CA THR A 205 -6.39 -13.99 -7.68
C THR A 205 -5.00 -13.52 -8.13
N PRO A 206 -4.21 -12.88 -7.24
CA PRO A 206 -2.85 -12.47 -7.57
C PRO A 206 -1.93 -13.56 -8.12
N ALA A 207 -2.29 -14.84 -7.99
CA ALA A 207 -1.53 -15.94 -8.58
C ALA A 207 -1.75 -16.11 -10.10
N GLN A 208 -2.67 -15.36 -10.72
CA GLN A 208 -2.92 -15.39 -12.17
C GLN A 208 -2.44 -14.10 -12.86
N GLU A 209 -1.93 -14.22 -14.10
CA GLU A 209 -1.38 -13.08 -14.87
C GLU A 209 -2.43 -12.02 -15.24
N ASP A 210 -3.70 -12.40 -15.27
CA ASP A 210 -4.85 -11.55 -15.61
C ASP A 210 -5.52 -10.92 -14.38
N TYR A 211 -4.89 -11.04 -13.21
CA TYR A 211 -5.36 -10.40 -11.99
C TYR A 211 -5.29 -8.87 -12.07
N SER A 212 -6.35 -8.24 -11.56
CA SER A 212 -6.40 -6.82 -11.26
C SER A 212 -7.09 -6.60 -9.92
N ALA A 213 -6.52 -5.71 -9.12
CA ALA A 213 -7.19 -5.17 -7.95
C ALA A 213 -8.34 -4.22 -8.33
N LEU A 214 -8.38 -3.71 -9.57
CA LEU A 214 -9.52 -2.94 -10.07
C LEU A 214 -10.60 -3.89 -10.57
N THR A 215 -11.78 -3.83 -9.97
CA THR A 215 -12.83 -4.81 -10.24
C THR A 215 -13.96 -4.21 -11.09
N ALA A 216 -14.49 -5.02 -12.01
CA ALA A 216 -15.71 -4.73 -12.76
C ALA A 216 -16.88 -5.46 -12.11
N HIS A 217 -17.88 -4.71 -11.66
CA HIS A 217 -18.96 -5.27 -10.85
C HIS A 217 -20.07 -5.90 -11.67
N VAL A 218 -20.39 -7.15 -11.34
CA VAL A 218 -21.55 -7.88 -11.85
C VAL A 218 -22.49 -8.18 -10.69
N HIS A 219 -23.67 -7.59 -10.69
CA HIS A 219 -24.69 -7.94 -9.71
C HIS A 219 -25.32 -9.29 -10.03
N VAL A 220 -25.41 -10.14 -9.01
CA VAL A 220 -26.10 -11.44 -9.06
C VAL A 220 -27.41 -11.31 -8.30
N MET A 221 -28.51 -11.68 -8.96
CA MET A 221 -29.83 -11.75 -8.35
C MET A 221 -30.44 -13.13 -8.59
N TRP A 222 -30.74 -13.87 -7.52
CA TRP A 222 -31.58 -15.05 -7.56
C TRP A 222 -32.98 -14.70 -8.07
N ASN A 223 -33.49 -15.50 -9.01
CA ASN A 223 -34.84 -15.36 -9.56
C ASN A 223 -35.89 -15.90 -8.56
N ASP A 224 -37.10 -15.34 -8.56
CA ASP A 224 -38.13 -15.60 -7.53
C ASP A 224 -38.48 -17.08 -7.31
N ASP A 225 -38.42 -17.90 -8.37
CA ASP A 225 -38.75 -19.35 -8.31
C ASP A 225 -37.53 -20.23 -7.98
N SER A 226 -36.34 -19.65 -7.79
CA SER A 226 -35.10 -20.39 -7.53
C SER A 226 -34.83 -20.55 -6.05
N THR A 227 -34.29 -21.72 -5.66
CA THR A 227 -33.77 -21.91 -4.31
C THR A 227 -32.34 -21.39 -4.26
N SER A 228 -32.08 -20.38 -3.44
CA SER A 228 -30.74 -19.82 -3.28
C SER A 228 -29.80 -20.79 -2.57
N GLU A 229 -28.59 -20.91 -3.08
CA GLU A 229 -27.46 -21.63 -2.48
C GLU A 229 -26.20 -20.76 -2.55
N VAL A 230 -25.12 -21.20 -1.90
CA VAL A 230 -23.83 -20.50 -2.01
C VAL A 230 -23.22 -20.82 -3.37
N LEU A 231 -22.87 -19.78 -4.12
CA LEU A 231 -22.06 -19.90 -5.34
C LEU A 231 -20.67 -19.33 -5.03
N ASP A 232 -19.64 -20.15 -5.03
CA ASP A 232 -18.29 -19.84 -4.54
C ASP A 232 -17.22 -19.81 -5.65
N SER A 233 -17.66 -19.85 -6.91
CA SER A 233 -16.80 -19.79 -8.09
C SER A 233 -17.52 -19.12 -9.26
N GLU A 234 -16.75 -18.48 -10.14
CA GLU A 234 -17.29 -17.87 -11.35
C GLU A 234 -18.03 -18.90 -12.20
N ASP A 235 -17.45 -20.10 -12.36
CA ASP A 235 -18.08 -21.22 -13.06
C ASP A 235 -19.45 -21.58 -12.47
N ALA A 236 -19.60 -21.58 -11.14
CA ALA A 236 -20.90 -21.83 -10.49
C ALA A 236 -21.91 -20.69 -10.75
N VAL A 237 -21.46 -19.44 -10.74
CA VAL A 237 -22.32 -18.28 -11.06
C VAL A 237 -22.80 -18.33 -12.51
N LEU A 238 -21.90 -18.60 -13.46
CA LEU A 238 -22.23 -18.70 -14.87
C LEU A 238 -23.11 -19.92 -15.16
N ALA A 239 -22.88 -21.04 -14.48
CA ALA A 239 -23.76 -22.21 -14.56
C ALA A 239 -25.16 -21.90 -14.00
N ALA A 240 -25.27 -21.20 -12.87
CA ALA A 240 -26.56 -20.78 -12.32
C ALA A 240 -27.29 -19.83 -13.28
N GLN A 241 -26.59 -18.91 -13.93
CA GLN A 241 -27.16 -18.03 -14.95
C GLN A 241 -27.67 -18.84 -16.16
N ALA A 242 -26.86 -19.79 -16.67
CA ALA A 242 -27.23 -20.61 -17.82
C ALA A 242 -28.44 -21.52 -17.56
N ASN A 243 -28.74 -21.81 -16.29
CA ASN A 243 -29.92 -22.57 -15.86
C ASN A 243 -31.11 -21.68 -15.45
N ASP A 244 -31.08 -20.38 -15.79
CA ASP A 244 -32.11 -19.38 -15.43
C ASP A 244 -32.35 -19.28 -13.91
N MET A 245 -31.37 -19.62 -13.07
CA MET A 245 -31.48 -19.54 -11.61
C MET A 245 -31.16 -18.14 -11.08
N VAL A 246 -30.24 -17.44 -11.73
CA VAL A 246 -29.83 -16.07 -11.40
C VAL A 246 -29.85 -15.18 -12.63
N THR A 247 -30.11 -13.89 -12.41
CA THR A 247 -29.92 -12.83 -13.39
C THR A 247 -28.62 -12.08 -13.08
N LEU A 248 -27.78 -11.89 -14.08
CA LEU A 248 -26.55 -11.08 -13.99
C LEU A 248 -26.78 -9.68 -14.57
N THR A 249 -26.27 -8.65 -13.89
CA THR A 249 -26.34 -7.26 -14.36
C THR A 249 -24.99 -6.59 -14.18
N GLU A 250 -24.32 -6.29 -15.29
CA GLU A 250 -23.08 -5.52 -15.30
C GLU A 250 -23.33 -4.06 -14.90
N LEU A 251 -22.38 -3.48 -14.17
CA LEU A 251 -22.40 -2.09 -13.75
C LEU A 251 -21.15 -1.36 -14.25
N GLY A 252 -21.31 -0.10 -14.64
CA GLY A 252 -20.18 0.80 -14.93
C GLY A 252 -19.49 1.34 -13.68
N VAL A 253 -19.45 0.54 -12.61
CA VAL A 253 -18.80 0.89 -11.34
C VAL A 253 -17.51 0.10 -11.24
N VAL A 254 -16.41 0.81 -10.96
CA VAL A 254 -15.08 0.24 -10.74
C VAL A 254 -14.66 0.52 -9.31
N MET A 255 -14.24 -0.50 -8.58
CA MET A 255 -13.68 -0.36 -7.24
C MET A 255 -12.26 -0.90 -7.19
N ASN A 256 -11.44 -0.34 -6.31
CA ASN A 256 -10.13 -0.89 -5.98
C ASN A 256 -10.31 -1.83 -4.78
N MET A 257 -10.20 -3.14 -5.05
CA MET A 257 -10.44 -4.24 -4.12
C MET A 257 -9.24 -5.21 -4.07
N PRO A 258 -8.07 -4.77 -3.58
CA PRO A 258 -6.89 -5.62 -3.54
C PRO A 258 -7.07 -6.81 -2.58
N GLN A 259 -6.64 -7.98 -3.04
CA GLN A 259 -6.66 -9.22 -2.24
C GLN A 259 -5.45 -9.26 -1.31
N ILE A 260 -5.70 -9.59 -0.04
CA ILE A 260 -4.71 -9.67 1.03
C ILE A 260 -4.27 -11.11 1.24
N VAL A 261 -5.22 -12.05 1.23
CA VAL A 261 -4.98 -13.50 1.34
C VAL A 261 -5.81 -14.18 0.25
N TRP A 262 -5.22 -15.13 -0.45
CA TRP A 262 -5.84 -15.93 -1.50
C TRP A 262 -5.37 -17.40 -1.35
N PRO A 263 -5.95 -18.37 -2.08
CA PRO A 263 -5.73 -19.79 -1.78
C PRO A 263 -4.25 -20.20 -1.80
N ASP A 264 -3.49 -19.65 -2.74
CA ASP A 264 -2.08 -19.98 -2.96
C ASP A 264 -1.11 -18.97 -2.33
N GLY A 265 -1.58 -17.99 -1.57
CA GLY A 265 -0.68 -16.96 -1.03
C GLY A 265 -1.32 -15.83 -0.24
N GLN A 266 -0.49 -14.88 0.14
CA GLN A 266 -0.91 -13.66 0.79
C GLN A 266 0.11 -12.55 0.52
N MET A 267 -0.29 -11.32 0.80
CA MET A 267 0.64 -10.20 0.84
C MET A 267 1.79 -10.48 1.84
N MET A 268 2.99 -10.05 1.47
CA MET A 268 4.17 -10.23 2.31
C MET A 268 4.02 -9.43 3.62
N VAL A 269 3.90 -10.17 4.72
CA VAL A 269 3.96 -9.61 6.09
C VAL A 269 5.42 -9.39 6.45
N LYS A 270 5.74 -8.18 6.90
CA LYS A 270 7.10 -7.78 7.27
C LYS A 270 7.56 -8.49 8.54
N GLU A 271 8.78 -9.03 8.52
CA GLU A 271 9.40 -9.65 9.70
C GLU A 271 9.73 -8.61 10.78
N ASP A 272 10.39 -7.52 10.39
CA ASP A 272 10.67 -6.40 11.29
C ASP A 272 9.50 -5.40 11.31
N LYS A 273 8.67 -5.49 12.36
CA LYS A 273 7.52 -4.62 12.56
C LYS A 273 7.88 -3.24 13.15
N THR A 274 9.16 -2.96 13.36
CA THR A 274 9.63 -1.70 13.94
C THR A 274 9.60 -0.60 12.89
N LEU A 275 8.81 0.44 13.13
CA LEU A 275 8.73 1.60 12.24
C LEU A 275 9.53 2.76 12.82
N THR A 276 10.53 3.22 12.08
CA THR A 276 11.31 4.43 12.35
C THR A 276 11.32 5.34 11.12
N ASP A 277 11.87 6.54 11.27
CA ASP A 277 12.06 7.46 10.14
C ASP A 277 13.15 6.97 9.15
N GLU A 278 13.90 5.91 9.51
CA GLU A 278 14.93 5.28 8.68
C GLU A 278 14.47 3.95 8.06
N THR A 279 13.25 3.48 8.36
CA THR A 279 12.73 2.23 7.79
C THR A 279 12.70 2.33 6.26
N PRO A 280 13.43 1.46 5.54
CA PRO A 280 13.46 1.49 4.08
C PRO A 280 12.08 1.26 3.47
N TYR A 281 11.82 1.91 2.33
CA TYR A 281 10.66 1.63 1.51
C TYR A 281 10.84 0.27 0.82
N GLY A 282 10.26 -0.79 1.38
CA GLY A 282 10.35 -2.16 0.84
C GLY A 282 10.29 -3.27 1.89
N GLY A 283 10.35 -4.51 1.42
CA GLY A 283 10.34 -5.72 2.26
C GLY A 283 8.98 -6.03 2.91
N GLY A 284 7.89 -5.78 2.19
CA GLY A 284 6.51 -5.96 2.66
C GLY A 284 5.87 -4.67 3.20
N GLN A 285 4.59 -4.47 2.91
CA GLN A 285 3.81 -3.29 3.31
C GLN A 285 2.80 -3.60 4.43
N VAL A 286 2.73 -4.86 4.83
CA VAL A 286 1.80 -5.36 5.84
C VAL A 286 2.57 -5.68 7.12
N LEU A 287 2.08 -5.18 8.25
CA LEU A 287 2.59 -5.47 9.59
C LEU A 287 1.89 -6.68 10.19
N ASP A 288 0.60 -6.89 9.89
CA ASP A 288 -0.19 -7.97 10.48
C ASP A 288 -1.43 -8.27 9.62
N ILE A 289 -1.83 -9.54 9.60
CA ILE A 289 -3.07 -10.02 8.99
C ILE A 289 -3.75 -10.91 10.04
N ASP A 290 -4.96 -10.55 10.42
CA ASP A 290 -5.78 -11.32 11.36
C ASP A 290 -7.12 -11.66 10.69
N THR A 291 -7.25 -12.90 10.22
CA THR A 291 -8.47 -13.40 9.57
C THR A 291 -9.57 -13.80 10.57
N ASP A 292 -9.25 -13.88 11.86
CA ASP A 292 -10.23 -14.17 12.91
C ASP A 292 -10.93 -12.87 13.35
N GLU A 293 -10.15 -11.79 13.56
CA GLU A 293 -10.65 -10.44 13.85
C GLU A 293 -11.02 -9.65 12.59
N MET A 294 -10.79 -10.21 11.41
CA MET A 294 -11.08 -9.60 10.10
C MET A 294 -10.38 -8.23 9.92
N THR A 295 -9.08 -8.17 10.19
CA THR A 295 -8.29 -6.94 10.01
C THR A 295 -6.94 -7.18 9.35
N VAL A 296 -6.44 -6.16 8.66
CA VAL A 296 -5.06 -6.10 8.15
C VAL A 296 -4.43 -4.77 8.55
N THR A 297 -3.21 -4.81 9.08
CA THR A 297 -2.46 -3.60 9.43
C THR A 297 -1.39 -3.33 8.40
N PHE A 298 -1.51 -2.22 7.69
CA PHE A 298 -0.52 -1.73 6.75
C PHE A 298 0.45 -0.73 7.38
N ILE A 299 1.61 -0.57 6.74
CA ILE A 299 2.47 0.59 6.90
C ILE A 299 1.91 1.70 6.01
N ALA A 300 1.41 2.78 6.63
CA ALA A 300 1.00 3.98 5.92
C ALA A 300 2.15 4.99 5.89
N HIS A 301 2.55 5.35 4.67
CA HIS A 301 3.68 6.23 4.37
C HIS A 301 3.21 7.68 4.32
N ARG A 302 3.98 8.57 4.92
CA ARG A 302 3.72 10.01 4.85
C ARG A 302 3.98 10.52 3.43
N GLY A 303 3.00 11.20 2.86
CA GLY A 303 3.09 11.93 1.61
C GLY A 303 2.61 13.37 1.73
N TRP A 304 2.59 14.08 0.60
CA TRP A 304 2.11 15.45 0.51
C TRP A 304 0.99 15.53 -0.53
N GLY A 305 -0.15 16.07 -0.10
CA GLY A 305 -1.27 16.36 -0.98
C GLY A 305 -0.97 17.52 -1.95
N PRO A 306 -1.81 17.72 -2.98
CA PRO A 306 -1.62 18.77 -3.98
C PRO A 306 -1.67 20.20 -3.40
N ASP A 307 -2.26 20.37 -2.22
CA ASP A 307 -2.35 21.61 -1.44
C ASP A 307 -1.24 21.73 -0.38
N GLY A 308 -0.28 20.80 -0.35
CA GLY A 308 0.82 20.78 0.61
C GLY A 308 0.46 20.22 1.99
N ARG A 309 -0.75 19.69 2.19
CA ARG A 309 -1.11 19.02 3.44
C ARG A 309 -0.42 17.67 3.58
N THR A 310 -0.13 17.25 4.80
CA THR A 310 0.31 15.88 5.06
C THR A 310 -0.82 14.90 4.75
N ILE A 311 -0.50 13.85 3.98
CA ILE A 311 -1.37 12.70 3.76
C ILE A 311 -0.63 11.43 4.18
N TYR A 312 -1.37 10.35 4.40
CA TYR A 312 -0.80 9.02 4.57
C TYR A 312 -1.40 8.10 3.52
N TYR A 313 -0.57 7.27 2.89
CA TYR A 313 -1.00 6.32 1.86
C TYR A 313 -0.44 4.93 2.17
N ILE A 314 -1.22 3.91 1.84
CA ILE A 314 -0.79 2.52 1.86
C ILE A 314 -0.43 2.08 0.44
N VAL A 315 0.28 0.97 0.32
CA VAL A 315 0.63 0.37 -0.96
C VAL A 315 0.17 -1.07 -0.93
N THR A 316 -0.83 -1.37 -1.75
CA THR A 316 -1.45 -2.70 -1.84
C THR A 316 -0.84 -3.56 -2.95
N ASP A 317 -0.07 -2.95 -3.85
CA ASP A 317 0.53 -3.56 -5.06
C ASP A 317 1.85 -4.31 -4.78
N ALA A 318 1.96 -4.94 -3.61
CA ALA A 318 3.08 -5.82 -3.27
C ALA A 318 2.71 -7.31 -3.41
N THR A 319 1.66 -7.60 -4.18
CA THR A 319 1.30 -8.95 -4.65
C THR A 319 2.40 -9.44 -5.60
N PRO A 320 3.16 -10.50 -5.24
CA PRO A 320 4.16 -11.03 -6.15
C PRO A 320 3.49 -11.47 -7.45
N SER A 321 4.08 -11.08 -8.58
CA SER A 321 3.82 -11.69 -9.89
C SER A 321 4.46 -13.06 -9.98
#